data_AF-A0A015JSY6-F1
#
_entry.id   AF-A0A015JSY6-F1
#
_cell.length_a   1.000
_cell.length_b   1.000
_cell.length_c   1.000
_cell.angle_alpha   90.00
_cell.angle_beta   90.00
_cell.angle_gamma   90.00
#
_symmetry.space_group_name_H-M   'P 1'
#
loop_
_entity.id
_entity.type
_entity.pdbx_description
1 polymer ?
#
loop_
_entity_poly.entity_id
_entity_poly.type
_entity_poly.pdbx_seq_one_letter_code
_entity_poly.pdbx_strand_id
1 'polypeptide(L)'
;MSNIRKKLIRAVLIRSFTSIDYNIYVDFHEQYEFRKQFVLADNSLTEEEKTEAIRIMNKNYDRNKIFYNEGIRRVCENCNQKCLATLYCEYCVRNYLKYNFSNWTSGNNVIDNLIKSCQMETFTPDGIIEWIPYNNLENIKYLTKGGFSDIYTAYWIDGKYDEWDSKKQQLIRLGTHAVILKELKNVENASQSWFEEAKSHLTLSNKNSEIVQCFGLTQNPSNGIIYL
;
A
#
# COMPACT_ATOMS: atom_id res chain seq x y z
N MET A 1 21.27 -17.90 -9.24
CA MET A 1 20.27 -17.17 -8.43
C MET A 1 20.97 -16.68 -7.19
N SER A 2 21.02 -15.37 -7.00
CA SER A 2 21.51 -14.73 -5.78
C SER A 2 20.71 -15.24 -4.58
N ASN A 3 21.39 -15.77 -3.55
CA ASN A 3 20.75 -16.21 -2.31
C ASN A 3 20.63 -15.04 -1.33
N ILE A 4 19.73 -14.10 -1.64
CA ILE A 4 19.48 -12.90 -0.82
C ILE A 4 18.92 -13.31 0.55
N ARG A 5 19.66 -12.99 1.63
CA ARG A 5 19.24 -13.31 3.01
C ARG A 5 18.26 -12.25 3.54
N LYS A 6 16.98 -12.36 3.18
CA LYS A 6 15.91 -11.42 3.58
C LYS A 6 15.85 -11.12 5.08
N LYS A 7 16.09 -12.13 5.94
CA LYS A 7 16.13 -11.94 7.40
C LYS A 7 17.29 -11.04 7.84
N LEU A 8 18.46 -11.17 7.21
CA LEU A 8 19.62 -10.35 7.50
C LEU A 8 19.38 -8.90 7.04
N ILE A 9 18.88 -8.70 5.82
CA ILE A 9 18.50 -7.37 5.33
C ILE A 9 17.54 -6.68 6.30
N ARG A 10 16.49 -7.38 6.74
CA ARG A 10 15.52 -6.84 7.71
C ARG A 10 16.19 -6.47 9.03
N ALA A 11 17.10 -7.29 9.54
CA ALA A 11 17.84 -6.99 10.76
C ALA A 11 18.70 -5.72 10.61
N VAL A 12 19.44 -5.58 9.50
CA VAL A 12 20.25 -4.38 9.21
C VAL A 12 19.37 -3.13 9.09
N LEU A 13 18.23 -3.22 8.38
CA LEU A 13 17.29 -2.10 8.23
C LEU A 13 16.66 -1.64 9.55
N ILE A 14 16.43 -2.57 10.48
CA ILE A 14 15.98 -2.25 11.84
C ILE A 14 17.09 -1.56 12.61
N ARG A 15 18.31 -2.11 12.59
CA ARG A 15 19.47 -1.49 13.27
C ARG A 15 19.73 -0.08 12.76
N SER A 16 19.68 0.14 11.45
CA SER A 16 19.90 1.47 10.86
C SER A 16 18.84 2.46 11.34
N PHE A 17 17.60 2.02 11.48
CA PHE A 17 16.50 2.84 12.00
C PHE A 17 16.66 3.16 13.49
N THR A 18 17.01 2.18 14.32
CA THR A 18 17.18 2.38 15.77
C THR A 18 18.43 3.17 16.12
N SER A 19 19.37 3.33 15.18
CA SER A 19 20.63 4.07 15.36
C SER A 19 20.52 5.56 14.98
N ILE A 20 19.34 6.03 14.57
CA ILE A 20 19.13 7.44 14.23
C ILE A 20 19.19 8.27 15.51
N ASP A 21 20.10 9.26 15.55
CA ASP A 21 20.03 10.35 16.52
C ASP A 21 19.12 11.46 15.96
N TYR A 22 17.92 11.56 16.51
CA TYR A 22 16.90 12.52 16.09
C TYR A 22 17.23 13.97 16.46
N ASN A 23 18.28 14.22 17.26
CA ASN A 23 18.79 15.58 17.48
C ASN A 23 19.73 16.04 16.36
N ILE A 24 20.31 15.10 15.61
CA ILE A 24 21.24 15.37 14.49
C ILE A 24 20.51 15.28 13.16
N TYR A 25 19.72 14.23 12.95
CA TYR A 25 18.99 13.96 11.70
C TYR A 25 17.52 14.30 11.90
N VAL A 26 17.21 15.59 11.77
CA VAL A 26 15.91 16.15 12.19
C VAL A 26 14.83 15.81 11.17
N ASP A 27 15.14 15.96 9.87
CA ASP A 27 14.18 15.69 8.80
C ASP A 27 14.34 14.29 8.18
N PHE A 28 13.32 13.88 7.42
CA PHE A 28 13.28 12.53 6.85
C PHE A 28 14.26 12.31 5.68
N HIS A 29 14.78 13.37 5.05
CA HIS A 29 15.82 13.29 4.04
C HIS A 29 17.17 12.97 4.70
N GLU A 30 17.51 13.69 5.77
CA GLU A 30 18.70 13.44 6.58
C GLU A 30 18.71 12.03 7.16
N GLN A 31 17.57 11.60 7.73
CA GLN A 31 17.39 10.25 8.25
C GLN A 31 17.56 9.18 7.16
N TYR A 32 17.03 9.42 5.96
CA TYR A 32 17.18 8.50 4.83
C TYR A 32 18.65 8.37 4.41
N GLU A 33 19.37 9.48 4.26
CA GLU A 33 20.78 9.47 3.87
C GLU A 33 21.66 8.80 4.94
N PHE A 34 21.45 9.11 6.22
CA PHE A 34 22.14 8.41 7.31
C PHE A 34 21.95 6.89 7.22
N ARG A 35 20.70 6.43 7.11
CA ARG A 35 20.39 5.01 7.04
C ARG A 35 20.99 4.36 5.79
N LYS A 36 21.03 5.08 4.67
CA LYS A 36 21.60 4.58 3.41
C LYS A 36 23.11 4.39 3.57
N GLN A 37 23.82 5.34 4.16
CA GLN A 37 25.24 5.19 4.48
C GLN A 37 25.49 4.05 5.47
N PHE A 38 24.63 3.91 6.48
CA PHE A 38 24.69 2.79 7.43
C PHE A 38 24.62 1.44 6.72
N VAL A 39 23.66 1.26 5.80
CA VAL A 39 23.51 0.01 5.02
C VAL A 39 24.71 -0.22 4.11
N LEU A 40 25.23 0.82 3.44
CA LEU A 40 26.37 0.71 2.54
C LEU A 40 27.67 0.32 3.27
N ALA A 41 27.84 0.80 4.50
CA ALA A 41 28.98 0.49 5.36
C ALA A 41 28.87 -0.87 6.08
N ASP A 42 27.72 -1.55 5.99
CA ASP A 42 27.50 -2.82 6.68
C ASP A 42 28.20 -3.99 5.96
N ASN A 43 29.30 -4.46 6.55
CA ASN A 43 30.11 -5.55 6.00
C ASN A 43 29.43 -6.93 6.08
N SER A 44 28.29 -7.07 6.76
CA SER A 44 27.54 -8.34 6.80
C SER A 44 26.70 -8.59 5.54
N LEU A 45 26.39 -7.52 4.79
CA LEU A 45 25.61 -7.57 3.56
C LEU A 45 26.52 -7.70 2.33
N THR A 46 26.11 -8.53 1.37
CA THR A 46 26.68 -8.49 0.01
C THR A 46 26.21 -7.24 -0.73
N GLU A 47 26.88 -6.88 -1.84
CA GLU A 47 26.46 -5.74 -2.67
C GLU A 47 25.04 -5.89 -3.24
N GLU A 48 24.64 -7.12 -3.57
CA GLU A 48 23.26 -7.42 -3.97
C GLU A 48 22.26 -7.21 -2.83
N GLU A 49 22.63 -7.62 -1.60
CA GLU A 49 21.79 -7.43 -0.42
C GLU A 49 21.70 -5.95 0.00
N LYS A 50 22.78 -5.17 -0.15
CA LYS A 50 22.76 -3.71 0.05
C LYS A 50 21.84 -3.04 -0.96
N THR A 51 21.92 -3.45 -2.23
CA THR A 51 21.04 -2.95 -3.29
C THR A 51 19.58 -3.22 -2.96
N GLU A 52 19.25 -4.44 -2.53
CA GLU A 52 17.89 -4.80 -2.12
C GLU A 52 17.44 -4.04 -0.86
N ALA A 53 18.31 -3.86 0.13
CA ALA A 53 18.03 -3.08 1.33
C ALA A 53 17.70 -1.62 1.00
N ILE A 54 18.48 -0.99 0.13
CA ILE A 54 18.25 0.38 -0.35
C ILE A 54 16.96 0.46 -1.15
N ARG A 55 16.66 -0.54 -1.99
CA ARG A 55 15.39 -0.63 -2.73
C ARG A 55 14.19 -0.66 -1.80
N ILE A 56 14.25 -1.44 -0.72
CA ILE A 56 13.21 -1.48 0.32
C ILE A 56 13.07 -0.12 1.01
N MET A 57 14.18 0.52 1.37
CA MET A 57 14.16 1.87 1.98
C MET A 57 13.55 2.91 1.04
N ASN A 58 13.83 2.83 -0.26
CA ASN A 58 13.30 3.74 -1.26
C ASN A 58 11.77 3.69 -1.34
N LYS A 59 11.12 2.55 -1.07
CA LYS A 59 9.65 2.47 -1.03
C LYS A 59 9.07 3.46 -0.01
N ASN A 60 9.60 3.47 1.22
CA ASN A 60 9.16 4.38 2.28
C ASN A 60 9.59 5.83 2.00
N TYR A 61 10.79 6.04 1.48
CA TYR A 61 11.29 7.37 1.18
C TYR A 61 10.50 8.04 0.06
N ASP A 62 10.16 7.31 -1.02
CA ASP A 62 9.31 7.80 -2.10
C ASP A 62 7.91 8.15 -1.61
N ARG A 63 7.32 7.32 -0.74
CA ARG A 63 6.04 7.62 -0.09
C ARG A 63 6.12 8.94 0.69
N ASN A 64 7.14 9.12 1.53
CA ASN A 64 7.28 10.32 2.36
C ASN A 64 7.49 11.58 1.52
N LYS A 65 8.30 11.50 0.45
CA LYS A 65 8.46 12.61 -0.50
C LYS A 65 7.12 13.03 -1.09
N ILE A 66 6.30 12.09 -1.55
CA ILE A 66 4.97 12.40 -2.11
C ILE A 66 4.04 12.97 -1.03
N PHE A 67 4.04 12.39 0.18
CA PHE A 67 3.17 12.81 1.27
C PHE A 67 3.44 14.25 1.73
N TYR A 68 4.72 14.57 2.00
CA TYR A 68 5.14 15.92 2.40
C TYR A 68 5.31 16.86 1.21
N ASN A 69 5.23 16.33 -0.02
CA ASN A 69 5.48 17.06 -1.26
C ASN A 69 6.87 17.71 -1.31
N GLU A 70 7.87 17.02 -0.73
CA GLU A 70 9.23 17.51 -0.50
C GLU A 70 10.29 16.64 -1.21
N GLY A 71 11.45 17.25 -1.49
CA GLY A 71 12.58 16.61 -2.15
C GLY A 71 12.73 16.91 -3.63
N ILE A 72 13.75 16.30 -4.24
CA ILE A 72 14.11 16.55 -5.64
C ILE A 72 13.13 15.83 -6.57
N ARG A 73 12.52 16.59 -7.48
CA ARG A 73 11.71 16.06 -8.57
C ARG A 73 12.59 15.64 -9.74
N ARG A 74 12.23 14.53 -10.38
CA ARG A 74 12.81 14.08 -11.65
C ARG A 74 11.78 14.15 -12.76
N VAL A 75 12.23 14.28 -14.01
CA VAL A 75 11.33 14.16 -15.17
C VAL A 75 11.11 12.67 -15.43
N CYS A 76 9.84 12.25 -15.47
CA CYS A 76 9.48 10.88 -15.82
C CYS A 76 9.64 10.66 -17.33
N GLU A 77 10.37 9.64 -17.73
CA GLU A 77 10.61 9.30 -19.14
C GLU A 77 9.33 8.87 -19.89
N ASN A 78 8.32 8.35 -19.17
CA ASN A 78 7.09 7.84 -19.79
C ASN A 78 6.01 8.93 -20.00
N CYS A 79 5.96 9.95 -19.14
CA CYS A 79 4.89 10.96 -19.18
C CYS A 79 5.39 12.41 -19.20
N ASN A 80 6.71 12.63 -19.15
CA ASN A 80 7.37 13.94 -19.10
C ASN A 80 6.96 14.85 -17.94
N GLN A 81 6.28 14.33 -16.93
CA GLN A 81 5.91 15.08 -15.73
C GLN A 81 7.03 15.03 -14.67
N LYS A 82 7.11 16.08 -13.85
CA LYS A 82 8.07 16.16 -12.73
C LYS A 82 7.55 15.40 -11.51
N CYS A 83 7.97 14.14 -11.36
CA CYS A 83 7.56 13.25 -10.29
C CYS A 83 8.55 13.23 -9.12
N LEU A 84 8.05 12.92 -7.92
CA LEU A 84 8.85 12.85 -6.69
C LEU A 84 9.41 11.45 -6.44
N ALA A 85 8.65 10.39 -6.75
CA ALA A 85 9.11 9.03 -6.51
C ALA A 85 10.27 8.64 -7.43
N THR A 86 11.24 7.90 -6.88
CA THR A 86 12.40 7.35 -7.57
C THR A 86 12.06 6.01 -8.23
N LEU A 87 11.37 5.12 -7.52
CA LEU A 87 11.07 3.75 -7.97
C LEU A 87 9.93 3.68 -9.00
N TYR A 88 9.02 4.64 -8.98
CA TYR A 88 7.87 4.73 -9.87
C TYR A 88 7.55 6.20 -10.19
N CYS A 89 6.54 6.43 -11.00
CA CYS A 89 5.98 7.76 -11.24
C CYS A 89 4.54 7.78 -10.74
N GLU A 90 4.25 8.59 -9.71
CA GLU A 90 2.92 8.69 -9.11
C GLU A 90 1.85 9.10 -10.14
N TYR A 91 2.22 9.88 -11.16
CA TYR A 91 1.32 10.26 -12.24
C TYR A 91 1.04 9.10 -13.21
N CYS A 92 2.06 8.33 -13.61
CA CYS A 92 1.87 7.15 -14.46
C CYS A 92 0.98 6.12 -13.77
N VAL A 93 1.19 5.87 -12.48
CA VAL A 93 0.35 4.96 -11.68
C VAL A 93 -1.11 5.45 -11.66
N ARG A 94 -1.35 6.73 -11.34
CA ARG A 94 -2.71 7.29 -11.33
C ARG A 94 -3.36 7.26 -12.72
N ASN A 95 -2.61 7.51 -13.78
CA ASN A 95 -3.13 7.44 -15.15
C ASN A 95 -3.48 6.00 -15.55
N TYR A 96 -2.67 5.01 -15.17
CA TYR A 96 -2.99 3.59 -15.33
C TYR A 96 -4.29 3.24 -14.60
N LEU A 97 -4.47 3.73 -13.37
CA LEU A 97 -5.70 3.50 -12.60
C LEU A 97 -6.92 4.13 -13.28
N LYS A 98 -6.82 5.40 -13.71
CA LYS A 98 -7.88 6.09 -14.46
C LYS A 98 -8.35 5.31 -15.68
N TYR A 99 -7.41 4.77 -16.45
CA TYR A 99 -7.74 3.96 -17.64
C TYR A 99 -8.52 2.69 -17.27
N ASN A 100 -8.29 2.15 -16.08
CA ASN A 100 -8.95 0.94 -15.60
C ASN A 100 -10.22 1.22 -14.77
N PHE A 101 -10.68 2.46 -14.61
CA PHE A 101 -11.85 2.78 -13.77
C PHE A 101 -13.13 2.03 -14.14
N SER A 102 -13.30 1.64 -15.41
CA SER A 102 -14.42 0.82 -15.86
C SER A 102 -14.35 -0.63 -15.36
N ASN A 103 -13.16 -1.12 -15.03
CA ASN A 103 -12.92 -2.50 -14.61
C ASN A 103 -13.16 -2.71 -13.10
N TRP A 104 -13.19 -1.62 -12.32
CA TRP A 104 -13.39 -1.61 -10.87
C TRP A 104 -14.81 -1.18 -10.49
N THR A 105 -15.83 -1.89 -10.97
CA THR A 105 -17.21 -1.57 -10.61
C THR A 105 -17.81 -2.61 -9.68
N SER A 106 -18.39 -2.11 -8.58
CA SER A 106 -19.26 -2.85 -7.67
C SER A 106 -20.70 -2.91 -8.15
N GLY A 107 -21.05 -2.18 -9.22
CA GLY A 107 -22.44 -1.89 -9.59
C GLY A 107 -23.10 -0.83 -8.70
N ASN A 108 -22.41 -0.32 -7.69
CA ASN A 108 -22.87 0.76 -6.82
C ASN A 108 -22.02 2.03 -7.03
N ASN A 109 -22.63 3.05 -7.63
CA ASN A 109 -21.95 4.31 -7.95
C ASN A 109 -21.33 5.01 -6.72
N VAL A 110 -21.90 4.86 -5.52
CA VAL A 110 -21.38 5.49 -4.31
C VAL A 110 -20.06 4.83 -3.88
N ILE A 111 -20.01 3.49 -3.89
CA ILE A 111 -18.80 2.72 -3.59
C ILE A 111 -17.74 2.96 -4.67
N ASP A 112 -18.14 2.90 -5.95
CA ASP A 112 -17.23 3.09 -7.07
C ASP A 112 -16.58 4.47 -7.04
N ASN A 113 -17.35 5.51 -6.70
CA ASN A 113 -16.81 6.86 -6.58
C ASN A 113 -15.84 6.99 -5.40
N LEU A 114 -16.14 6.36 -4.25
CA LEU A 114 -15.23 6.33 -3.10
C LEU A 114 -13.89 5.68 -3.47
N ILE A 115 -13.92 4.52 -4.14
CA ILE A 115 -12.73 3.80 -4.56
C ILE A 115 -11.92 4.64 -5.57
N LYS A 116 -12.56 5.22 -6.58
CA LYS A 116 -11.89 6.12 -7.55
C LYS A 116 -11.23 7.31 -6.87
N SER A 117 -11.89 7.94 -5.90
CA SER A 117 -11.30 9.03 -5.11
C SER A 117 -10.05 8.56 -4.36
N CYS A 118 -10.10 7.40 -3.70
CA CYS A 118 -8.94 6.85 -2.99
C CYS A 118 -7.77 6.53 -3.95
N GLN A 119 -8.07 5.96 -5.12
CA GLN A 119 -7.09 5.64 -6.16
C GLN A 119 -6.42 6.90 -6.72
N MET A 120 -7.16 8.00 -6.85
CA MET A 120 -6.63 9.28 -7.33
C MET A 120 -5.66 9.95 -6.36
N GLU A 121 -5.78 9.63 -5.08
CA GLU A 121 -4.94 10.16 -4.00
C GLU A 121 -3.84 9.19 -3.57
N THR A 122 -3.73 8.02 -4.21
CA THR A 122 -2.72 7.03 -3.83
C THR A 122 -1.31 7.58 -3.96
N PHE A 123 -0.45 7.22 -3.01
CA PHE A 123 0.98 7.56 -3.03
C PHE A 123 1.80 6.43 -3.59
N THR A 124 1.57 5.20 -3.15
CA THR A 124 2.37 4.03 -3.52
C THR A 124 1.57 3.01 -4.33
N PRO A 125 2.22 2.23 -5.22
CA PRO A 125 1.60 1.09 -5.89
C PRO A 125 0.94 0.11 -4.91
N ASP A 126 1.57 -0.11 -3.76
CA ASP A 126 1.16 -1.12 -2.80
C ASP A 126 0.11 -0.65 -1.78
N GLY A 127 -0.33 0.61 -1.90
CA GLY A 127 -1.40 1.26 -1.12
C GLY A 127 -2.66 1.54 -1.93
N ILE A 128 -2.76 1.00 -3.15
CA ILE A 128 -3.92 1.18 -4.03
C ILE A 128 -5.13 0.45 -3.44
N ILE A 129 -6.22 1.20 -3.30
CA ILE A 129 -7.53 0.68 -2.89
C ILE A 129 -8.25 0.07 -4.09
N GLU A 130 -8.83 -1.11 -3.92
CA GLU A 130 -9.48 -1.89 -4.97
C GLU A 130 -10.94 -2.22 -4.62
N TRP A 131 -11.79 -2.34 -5.64
CA TRP A 131 -12.97 -3.20 -5.51
C TRP A 131 -12.50 -4.62 -5.74
N ILE A 132 -12.61 -5.48 -4.74
CA ILE A 132 -12.12 -6.85 -4.78
C ILE A 132 -13.31 -7.75 -5.11
N PRO A 133 -13.34 -8.41 -6.29
CA PRO A 133 -14.39 -9.37 -6.59
C PRO A 133 -14.41 -10.46 -5.52
N TYR A 134 -15.57 -10.73 -4.93
CA TYR A 134 -15.68 -11.71 -3.84
C TYR A 134 -15.21 -13.11 -4.25
N ASN A 135 -15.35 -13.45 -5.53
CA ASN A 135 -14.87 -14.71 -6.09
C ASN A 135 -13.33 -14.81 -6.17
N ASN A 136 -12.60 -13.72 -5.96
CA ASN A 136 -11.13 -13.74 -5.86
C ASN A 136 -10.67 -14.01 -4.42
N LEU A 137 -11.60 -14.28 -3.50
CA LEU A 137 -11.35 -14.62 -2.10
C LEU A 137 -11.64 -16.10 -1.86
N GLU A 138 -10.64 -16.84 -1.39
CA GLU A 138 -10.73 -18.27 -1.09
C GLU A 138 -10.63 -18.55 0.40
N ASN A 139 -11.15 -19.71 0.82
CA ASN A 139 -11.04 -20.20 2.19
C ASN A 139 -11.51 -19.19 3.24
N ILE A 140 -12.61 -18.48 2.96
CA ILE A 140 -13.23 -17.53 3.89
C ILE A 140 -13.68 -18.30 5.14
N LYS A 141 -13.09 -17.97 6.28
CA LYS A 141 -13.34 -18.63 7.57
C LYS A 141 -13.61 -17.58 8.63
N TYR A 142 -14.65 -17.79 9.43
CA TYR A 142 -14.90 -16.96 10.60
C TYR A 142 -13.71 -17.08 11.57
N LEU A 143 -13.24 -15.93 12.07
CA LEU A 143 -12.15 -15.83 13.03
C LEU A 143 -12.68 -15.51 14.41
N THR A 144 -13.41 -14.40 14.54
CA THR A 144 -13.92 -13.90 15.83
C THR A 144 -14.98 -12.82 15.63
N LYS A 145 -15.66 -12.46 16.71
CA LYS A 145 -16.56 -11.31 16.77
C LYS A 145 -15.83 -10.15 17.45
N GLY A 146 -15.66 -9.06 16.72
CA GLY A 146 -15.20 -7.78 17.28
C GLY A 146 -16.32 -7.04 18.00
N GLY A 147 -16.06 -5.78 18.40
CA GLY A 147 -17.05 -4.97 19.11
C GLY A 147 -18.35 -4.77 18.32
N PHE A 148 -18.24 -4.52 17.01
CA PHE A 148 -19.38 -4.21 16.13
C PHE A 148 -19.43 -5.02 14.82
N SER A 149 -18.46 -5.91 14.60
CA SER A 149 -18.28 -6.62 13.33
C SER A 149 -17.87 -8.06 13.56
N ASP A 150 -18.31 -8.95 12.67
CA ASP A 150 -17.72 -10.28 12.58
C ASP A 150 -16.47 -10.21 11.69
N ILE A 151 -15.43 -10.91 12.10
CA ILE A 151 -14.10 -10.89 11.48
C ILE A 151 -13.83 -12.26 10.87
N TYR A 152 -13.35 -12.27 9.64
CA TYR A 152 -13.04 -13.46 8.88
C TYR A 152 -11.60 -13.41 8.35
N THR A 153 -11.03 -14.56 8.07
CA THR A 153 -9.76 -14.69 7.31
C THR A 153 -10.06 -15.23 5.93
N ALA A 154 -9.31 -14.79 4.91
CA ALA A 154 -9.39 -15.33 3.56
C ALA A 154 -8.01 -15.28 2.87
N TYR A 155 -7.89 -15.96 1.73
CA TYR A 155 -6.80 -15.76 0.78
C TYR A 155 -7.32 -15.00 -0.44
N TRP A 156 -6.73 -13.85 -0.72
CA TRP A 156 -6.97 -13.12 -1.97
C TRP A 156 -6.02 -13.64 -3.04
N ILE A 157 -6.56 -14.31 -4.07
CA ILE A 157 -5.80 -15.06 -5.09
C ILE A 157 -4.78 -14.17 -5.80
N ASP A 158 -5.24 -13.01 -6.30
CA ASP A 158 -4.41 -12.07 -7.03
C ASP A 158 -3.50 -11.24 -6.11
N GLY A 159 -3.97 -11.02 -4.87
CA GLY A 159 -3.35 -10.15 -3.88
C GLY A 159 -3.26 -8.70 -4.31
N LYS A 160 -2.68 -7.89 -3.42
CA LYS A 160 -2.47 -6.47 -3.66
C LYS A 160 -1.46 -6.22 -4.77
N TYR A 161 -1.55 -5.04 -5.38
CA TYR A 161 -0.41 -4.49 -6.12
C TYR A 161 0.81 -4.33 -5.20
N ASP A 162 2.01 -4.50 -5.73
CA ASP A 162 3.28 -4.31 -5.01
C ASP A 162 4.16 -3.27 -5.69
N GLU A 163 4.30 -3.36 -7.01
CA GLU A 163 5.28 -2.55 -7.75
C GLU A 163 4.72 -2.02 -9.07
N TRP A 164 5.40 -1.00 -9.61
CA TRP A 164 5.13 -0.46 -10.93
C TRP A 164 6.27 -0.86 -11.87
N ASP A 165 5.93 -1.58 -12.95
CA ASP A 165 6.87 -1.86 -14.03
C ASP A 165 6.91 -0.66 -14.98
N SER A 166 7.97 0.14 -14.92
CA SER A 166 8.12 1.32 -15.78
C SER A 166 8.29 0.98 -17.26
N LYS A 167 8.82 -0.20 -17.59
CA LYS A 167 9.04 -0.64 -18.99
C LYS A 167 7.74 -1.10 -19.61
N LYS A 168 6.96 -1.90 -18.87
CA LYS A 168 5.65 -2.40 -19.33
C LYS A 168 4.51 -1.42 -19.07
N GLN A 169 4.75 -0.38 -18.28
CA GLN A 169 3.76 0.60 -17.84
C GLN A 169 2.53 -0.05 -17.20
N GLN A 170 2.78 -1.00 -16.29
CA GLN A 170 1.73 -1.76 -15.63
C GLN A 170 2.07 -2.01 -14.16
N LEU A 171 1.03 -2.17 -13.33
CA LEU A 171 1.18 -2.60 -11.96
C LEU A 171 1.44 -4.11 -11.89
N ILE A 172 2.34 -4.50 -10.99
CA ILE A 172 2.68 -5.89 -10.67
C ILE A 172 1.96 -6.27 -9.38
N ARG A 173 1.29 -7.43 -9.40
CA ARG A 173 0.65 -7.99 -8.21
C ARG A 173 1.62 -8.86 -7.42
N LEU A 174 1.42 -8.87 -6.10
CA LEU A 174 2.18 -9.73 -5.18
C LEU A 174 1.86 -11.22 -5.39
N GLY A 175 0.68 -11.53 -5.92
CA GLY A 175 0.11 -12.88 -5.91
C GLY A 175 -0.59 -13.17 -4.58
N THR A 176 -0.93 -14.43 -4.35
CA THR A 176 -1.83 -14.83 -3.26
C THR A 176 -1.43 -14.25 -1.90
N HIS A 177 -2.37 -13.54 -1.29
CA HIS A 177 -2.16 -12.78 -0.07
C HIS A 177 -3.20 -13.13 0.98
N ALA A 178 -2.77 -13.41 2.21
CA ALA A 178 -3.69 -13.62 3.33
C ALA A 178 -4.30 -12.26 3.75
N VAL A 179 -5.62 -12.22 3.89
CA VAL A 179 -6.36 -11.00 4.24
C VAL A 179 -7.34 -11.26 5.38
N ILE A 180 -7.69 -10.18 6.07
CA ILE A 180 -8.79 -10.14 7.03
C ILE A 180 -9.97 -9.47 6.33
N LEU A 181 -11.16 -10.04 6.49
CA LEU A 181 -12.41 -9.41 6.07
C LEU A 181 -13.15 -8.96 7.32
N LYS A 182 -13.45 -7.68 7.42
CA LYS A 182 -14.30 -7.13 8.48
C LYS A 182 -15.70 -6.90 7.92
N GLU A 183 -16.69 -7.58 8.49
CA GLU A 183 -18.08 -7.35 8.10
C GLU A 183 -18.53 -5.93 8.49
N LEU A 184 -19.05 -5.22 7.50
CA LEU A 184 -19.55 -3.86 7.64
C LEU A 184 -21.06 -3.88 7.93
N LYS A 185 -21.42 -3.53 9.17
CA LYS A 185 -22.82 -3.50 9.65
C LYS A 185 -23.26 -2.08 9.95
N ASN A 186 -24.52 -1.75 9.66
CA ASN A 186 -25.13 -0.59 10.28
C ASN A 186 -25.40 -0.92 11.75
N VAL A 187 -24.96 -0.06 12.66
CA VAL A 187 -25.24 -0.19 14.08
C VAL A 187 -26.53 0.57 14.37
N GLU A 188 -27.62 -0.14 14.69
CA GLU A 188 -28.85 0.50 15.16
C GLU A 188 -28.55 1.34 16.41
N ASN A 189 -28.95 2.62 16.40
CA ASN A 189 -28.73 3.63 17.44
C ASN A 189 -27.35 4.32 17.48
N ALA A 190 -26.43 4.01 16.56
CA ALA A 190 -25.26 4.87 16.32
C ALA A 190 -25.53 5.80 15.14
N SER A 191 -25.11 7.06 15.21
CA SER A 191 -25.17 8.00 14.07
C SER A 191 -24.23 7.63 12.92
N GLN A 192 -23.47 6.54 13.05
CA GLN A 192 -22.40 6.15 12.13
C GLN A 192 -22.87 5.01 11.22
N SER A 193 -22.98 5.27 9.93
CA SER A 193 -23.20 4.23 8.93
C SER A 193 -21.93 3.43 8.68
N TRP A 194 -22.07 2.19 8.23
CA TRP A 194 -20.92 1.40 7.77
C TRP A 194 -20.09 2.11 6.69
N PHE A 195 -20.75 2.96 5.90
CA PHE A 195 -20.14 3.69 4.80
C PHE A 195 -19.17 4.76 5.28
N GLU A 196 -19.52 5.51 6.32
CA GLU A 196 -18.61 6.51 6.89
C GLU A 196 -17.39 5.87 7.56
N GLU A 197 -17.56 4.68 8.17
CA GLU A 197 -16.44 3.89 8.66
C GLU A 197 -15.50 3.47 7.52
N ALA A 198 -16.05 2.83 6.47
CA ALA A 198 -15.29 2.39 5.31
C ALA A 198 -14.55 3.57 4.65
N LYS A 199 -15.26 4.69 4.42
CA LYS A 199 -14.69 5.89 3.83
C LYS A 199 -13.53 6.44 4.67
N SER A 200 -13.70 6.52 5.98
CA SER A 200 -12.65 6.98 6.89
C SER A 200 -11.43 6.08 6.83
N HIS A 201 -11.61 4.76 6.96
CA HIS A 201 -10.50 3.81 6.94
C HIS A 201 -9.77 3.84 5.60
N LEU A 202 -10.48 3.74 4.47
CA LEU A 202 -9.89 3.75 3.13
C LEU A 202 -9.07 5.02 2.85
N THR A 203 -9.57 6.18 3.29
CA THR A 203 -8.92 7.49 3.08
C THR A 203 -7.71 7.71 3.99
N LEU A 204 -7.64 7.02 5.13
CA LEU A 204 -6.54 7.13 6.10
C LEU A 204 -5.45 6.09 5.84
N SER A 205 -5.83 4.83 5.59
CA SER A 205 -4.86 3.74 5.44
C SER A 205 -4.04 3.82 4.17
N ASN A 206 -4.57 4.42 3.11
CA ASN A 206 -3.80 4.63 1.87
C ASN A 206 -2.70 5.70 2.02
N LYS A 207 -2.77 6.53 3.07
CA LYS A 207 -1.85 7.65 3.32
C LYS A 207 -0.92 7.40 4.50
N ASN A 208 -1.38 6.70 5.55
CA ASN A 208 -0.64 6.53 6.80
C ASN A 208 -0.26 5.06 7.07
N SER A 209 1.05 4.79 7.16
CA SER A 209 1.62 3.48 7.51
C SER A 209 1.38 3.03 8.95
N GLU A 210 0.98 3.93 9.84
CA GLU A 210 0.62 3.59 11.23
C GLU A 210 -0.81 3.04 11.33
N ILE A 211 -1.65 3.32 10.34
CA ILE A 211 -3.00 2.79 10.25
C ILE A 211 -2.93 1.43 9.57
N VAL A 212 -3.69 0.46 10.10
CA VAL A 212 -3.80 -0.87 9.48
C VAL A 212 -4.21 -0.71 8.03
N GLN A 213 -3.39 -1.26 7.13
CA GLN A 213 -3.63 -1.19 5.70
C GLN A 213 -4.98 -1.82 5.36
N CYS A 214 -5.86 -1.06 4.72
CA CYS A 214 -7.03 -1.58 4.03
C CYS A 214 -6.73 -1.71 2.54
N PHE A 215 -7.18 -2.80 1.93
CA PHE A 215 -6.95 -3.10 0.52
C PHE A 215 -8.12 -2.71 -0.37
N GLY A 216 -9.32 -2.57 0.19
CA GLY A 216 -10.50 -2.45 -0.66
C GLY A 216 -11.82 -2.69 0.03
N LEU A 217 -12.83 -2.88 -0.80
CA LEU A 217 -14.15 -3.36 -0.41
C LEU A 217 -14.51 -4.57 -1.26
N THR A 218 -15.34 -5.44 -0.70
CA THR A 218 -15.94 -6.56 -1.42
C THR A 218 -17.37 -6.77 -0.95
N GLN A 219 -18.19 -7.42 -1.78
CA GLN A 219 -19.56 -7.79 -1.41
C GLN A 219 -19.82 -9.25 -1.73
N ASN A 220 -20.34 -9.98 -0.76
CA ASN A 220 -20.80 -11.34 -0.98
C ASN A 220 -22.07 -11.31 -1.86
N PRO A 221 -22.02 -11.89 -3.07
CA PRO A 221 -23.14 -11.82 -4.01
C PRO A 221 -24.38 -12.62 -3.54
N SER A 222 -24.21 -13.57 -2.63
CA SER A 222 -25.29 -14.45 -2.16
C SER A 222 -26.20 -13.79 -1.12
N ASN A 223 -25.68 -12.84 -0.35
CA ASN A 223 -26.42 -12.21 0.75
C ASN A 223 -26.27 -10.68 0.81
N GLY A 224 -25.49 -10.07 -0.09
CA GLY A 224 -25.30 -8.63 -0.19
C GLY A 224 -24.43 -8.02 0.92
N ILE A 225 -23.86 -8.84 1.82
CA ILE A 225 -23.00 -8.37 2.91
C ILE A 225 -21.72 -7.76 2.34
N ILE A 226 -21.36 -6.56 2.83
CA ILE A 226 -20.16 -5.83 2.44
C ILE A 226 -19.07 -6.09 3.48
N TYR A 227 -17.83 -6.25 3.00
CA TYR A 227 -16.64 -6.37 3.84
C TYR A 227 -15.62 -5.30 3.46
N LEU A 228 -14.90 -4.85 4.49
CA LEU A 228 -13.69 -4.04 4.43
C LEU A 228 -12.44 -4.91 4.61
#